data_AF-A0AA37Q7U7-F1
#
_entry.id   AF-A0AA37Q7U7-F1
#
_cell.length_a   1.000
_cell.length_b   1.000
_cell.length_c   1.000
_cell.angle_alpha   90.00
_cell.angle_beta   90.00
_cell.angle_gamma   90.00
#
_symmetry.space_group_name_H-M   'P 1'
#
loop_
_entity.id
_entity.type
_entity.pdbx_description
1 polymer ?
#
loop_
_entity_poly.entity_id
_entity_poly.type
_entity_poly.pdbx_seq_one_letter_code
_entity_poly.pdbx_strand_id
1 'polypeptide(L)'
;MPTPIDWGGPLKCLSNGTSGPWVMRDPERLLGKSHGSGQCVAIAQIPLKMPLVKHWRQGETVLGGTVAKGTVIATFVNGRYPNDAHDNHVAIFLEEKSDDQGTYIVVIDQWTGRKAAYRKIRPKSGDDDRSNDADCFSTVYTLNGK
;
A
#
# COMPACT_ATOMS: atom_id res chain seq x y z
N MET A 1 18.76 19.25 -32.97
CA MET A 1 17.47 18.65 -32.59
C MET A 1 17.76 17.69 -31.46
N PRO A 2 17.22 17.86 -30.24
CA PRO A 2 17.47 16.91 -29.17
C PRO A 2 16.68 15.62 -29.46
N THR A 3 17.38 14.49 -29.40
CA THR A 3 16.83 13.14 -29.53
C THR A 3 15.84 12.84 -28.40
N PRO A 4 14.78 12.06 -28.64
CA PRO A 4 13.90 11.59 -27.57
C PRO A 4 14.69 10.78 -26.54
N ILE A 5 14.47 11.08 -25.26
CA ILE A 5 14.97 10.26 -24.14
C ILE A 5 14.18 8.94 -24.18
N ASP A 6 14.90 7.88 -24.55
CA ASP A 6 14.46 6.51 -24.49
C ASP A 6 14.31 6.08 -23.02
N TRP A 7 13.06 5.93 -22.56
CA TRP A 7 12.74 5.35 -21.25
C TRP A 7 12.57 3.82 -21.32
N GLY A 8 13.28 3.14 -22.24
CA GLY A 8 13.20 1.70 -22.49
C GLY A 8 14.25 0.84 -21.78
N GLY A 9 14.82 1.28 -20.65
CA GLY A 9 15.78 0.48 -19.86
C GLY A 9 15.10 -0.46 -18.85
N PRO A 10 15.45 -1.76 -18.79
CA PRO A 10 14.88 -2.67 -17.80
C PRO A 10 15.36 -2.29 -16.39
N LEU A 11 14.42 -2.20 -15.44
CA LEU A 11 14.69 -2.10 -14.01
C LEU A 11 15.48 -3.34 -13.54
N LYS A 12 16.80 -3.24 -13.59
CA LYS A 12 17.78 -4.16 -13.01
C LYS A 12 18.30 -3.40 -11.79
N CYS A 13 17.78 -3.58 -10.57
CA CYS A 13 17.96 -4.76 -9.72
C CYS A 13 16.83 -4.88 -8.68
N LEU A 14 15.89 -5.81 -8.89
CA LEU A 14 15.29 -6.57 -7.78
C LEU A 14 15.88 -7.98 -7.90
N SER A 15 16.82 -8.31 -7.04
CA SER A 15 17.49 -9.61 -7.03
C SER A 15 16.46 -10.75 -6.93
N ASN A 16 16.49 -11.65 -7.91
CA ASN A 16 15.91 -13.00 -7.93
C ASN A 16 14.66 -13.21 -7.06
N GLY A 17 13.50 -12.83 -7.60
CA GLY A 17 12.23 -13.39 -7.17
C GLY A 17 11.35 -12.50 -6.30
N THR A 18 11.42 -11.17 -6.44
CA THR A 18 10.42 -10.25 -5.86
C THR A 18 9.84 -9.34 -6.95
N SER A 19 8.53 -9.17 -7.00
CA SER A 19 7.80 -8.24 -7.88
C SER A 19 7.10 -7.14 -7.06
N GLY A 20 7.14 -5.91 -7.54
CA GLY A 20 6.53 -4.75 -6.87
C GLY A 20 7.20 -3.41 -7.25
N PRO A 21 6.68 -2.29 -6.73
CA PRO A 21 5.48 -2.19 -5.90
C PRO A 21 4.19 -2.46 -6.71
N TRP A 22 3.16 -2.97 -6.06
CA TRP A 22 1.86 -3.22 -6.72
C TRP A 22 1.07 -1.92 -6.87
N VAL A 23 0.57 -1.62 -8.07
CA VAL A 23 -0.14 -0.37 -8.37
C VAL A 23 -1.49 -0.63 -9.03
N MET A 24 -2.55 -0.07 -8.46
CA MET A 24 -3.88 -0.01 -9.05
C MET A 24 -4.01 1.25 -9.92
N ARG A 25 -4.28 1.08 -11.22
CA ARG A 25 -4.38 2.20 -12.17
C ARG A 25 -5.55 3.16 -11.88
N ASP A 26 -6.66 2.63 -11.38
CA ASP A 26 -7.89 3.36 -11.10
C ASP A 26 -8.38 2.99 -9.69
N PRO A 27 -7.80 3.59 -8.63
CA PRO A 27 -8.14 3.24 -7.26
C PRO A 27 -9.55 3.68 -6.86
N GLU A 28 -10.09 4.75 -7.46
CA GLU A 28 -11.42 5.28 -7.17
C GLU A 28 -12.56 4.30 -7.49
N ARG A 29 -12.37 3.34 -8.41
CA ARG A 29 -13.36 2.30 -8.73
C ARG A 29 -13.79 1.43 -7.55
N LEU A 30 -12.99 1.43 -6.48
CA LEU A 30 -13.22 0.69 -5.24
C LEU A 30 -14.30 1.36 -4.36
N LEU A 31 -14.43 2.68 -4.44
CA LEU A 31 -15.23 3.46 -3.50
C LEU A 31 -16.69 3.00 -3.42
N GLY A 32 -17.22 2.95 -2.20
CA GLY A 32 -18.60 2.55 -1.93
C GLY A 32 -18.89 1.06 -2.10
N LYS A 33 -17.85 0.23 -2.32
CA LYS A 33 -17.97 -1.23 -2.43
C LYS A 33 -17.27 -1.92 -1.27
N SER A 34 -17.70 -3.13 -0.95
CA SER A 34 -16.97 -4.05 -0.10
C SER A 34 -16.36 -5.13 -0.99
N HIS A 35 -15.07 -5.38 -0.85
CA HIS A 35 -14.37 -6.43 -1.59
C HIS A 35 -14.18 -7.68 -0.71
N GLY A 36 -14.51 -8.85 -1.25
CA GLY A 36 -14.36 -10.12 -0.54
C GLY A 36 -15.19 -10.19 0.74
N SER A 37 -14.56 -10.62 1.83
CA SER A 37 -15.18 -10.67 3.16
C SER A 37 -15.34 -9.29 3.84
N GLY A 38 -14.91 -8.20 3.19
CA GLY A 38 -14.84 -6.86 3.79
C GLY A 38 -13.57 -6.60 4.61
N GLN A 39 -12.68 -7.57 4.75
CA GLN A 39 -11.37 -7.39 5.38
C GLN A 39 -10.48 -6.42 4.59
N CYS A 40 -9.57 -5.71 5.26
CA CYS A 40 -8.71 -4.70 4.63
C CYS A 40 -7.87 -5.27 3.48
N VAL A 41 -7.28 -6.45 3.67
CA VAL A 41 -6.45 -7.15 2.68
C VAL A 41 -7.19 -7.38 1.35
N ALA A 42 -8.51 -7.63 1.41
CA ALA A 42 -9.30 -8.00 0.24
C ALA A 42 -9.44 -6.85 -0.78
N ILE A 43 -9.26 -5.60 -0.35
CA ILE A 43 -9.31 -4.42 -1.24
C ILE A 43 -8.18 -4.42 -2.28
N ALA A 44 -7.04 -5.05 -1.95
CA ALA A 44 -5.89 -5.16 -2.83
C ALA A 44 -5.82 -6.53 -3.50
N GLN A 45 -5.97 -7.62 -2.71
CA GLN A 45 -5.82 -8.99 -3.23
C GLN A 45 -6.78 -9.34 -4.35
N ILE A 46 -8.06 -9.00 -4.21
CA ILE A 46 -9.08 -9.41 -5.18
C ILE A 46 -8.94 -8.61 -6.49
N PRO A 47 -8.90 -7.27 -6.49
CA PRO A 47 -8.91 -6.51 -7.72
C PRO A 47 -7.59 -6.60 -8.52
N LEU A 48 -6.46 -6.85 -7.84
CA LEU A 48 -5.13 -6.95 -8.45
C LEU A 48 -4.64 -8.39 -8.59
N LYS A 49 -5.39 -9.38 -8.10
CA LYS A 49 -5.01 -10.80 -8.06
C LYS A 49 -3.64 -11.01 -7.40
N MET A 50 -3.39 -10.29 -6.31
CA MET A 50 -2.14 -10.43 -5.56
C MET A 50 -2.07 -11.79 -4.85
N PRO A 51 -0.86 -12.33 -4.63
CA PRO A 51 -0.67 -13.56 -3.86
C PRO A 51 -1.10 -13.39 -2.40
N LEU A 52 -1.12 -14.52 -1.67
CA LEU A 52 -1.42 -14.54 -0.24
C LEU A 52 -0.43 -13.66 0.55
N VAL A 53 -0.90 -13.04 1.64
CA VAL A 53 -0.11 -12.09 2.46
C VAL A 53 1.20 -12.66 3.00
N LYS A 54 1.30 -13.99 3.17
CA LYS A 54 2.56 -14.67 3.54
C LYS A 54 3.70 -14.45 2.54
N HIS A 55 3.38 -14.14 1.28
CA HIS A 55 4.34 -13.82 0.22
C HIS A 55 4.66 -12.33 0.15
N TRP A 56 3.97 -11.49 0.91
CA TRP A 56 4.19 -10.05 0.89
C TRP A 56 5.46 -9.71 1.64
N ARG A 57 6.19 -8.73 1.13
CA ARG A 57 7.42 -8.19 1.70
C ARG A 57 7.30 -6.68 1.77
N GLN A 58 7.86 -6.15 2.85
CA GLN A 58 7.98 -4.71 3.04
C GLN A 58 8.86 -4.13 1.93
N GLY A 59 8.34 -3.11 1.24
CA GLY A 59 9.08 -2.28 0.30
C GLY A 59 9.54 -0.99 0.94
N GLU A 60 9.48 0.10 0.17
CA GLU A 60 9.86 1.43 0.62
C GLU A 60 8.83 2.02 1.60
N THR A 61 9.29 2.91 2.49
CA THR A 61 8.43 3.74 3.32
C THR A 61 7.56 4.65 2.47
N VAL A 62 6.29 4.81 2.88
CA VAL A 62 5.33 5.65 2.15
C VAL A 62 5.51 7.12 2.52
N LEU A 63 5.50 7.43 3.82
CA LEU A 63 5.62 8.81 4.31
C LEU A 63 7.02 9.37 3.99
N GLY A 64 7.07 10.56 3.37
CA GLY A 64 8.29 11.19 2.87
C GLY A 64 8.91 10.49 1.66
N GLY A 65 8.28 9.43 1.14
CA GLY A 65 8.75 8.66 0.00
C GLY A 65 8.18 9.15 -1.33
N THR A 66 8.77 8.68 -2.45
CA THR A 66 8.22 8.91 -3.79
C THR A 66 7.33 7.73 -4.19
N VAL A 67 6.09 7.72 -3.70
CA VAL A 67 5.12 6.64 -3.97
C VAL A 67 4.06 7.11 -4.98
N ALA A 68 3.79 6.29 -5.99
CA ALA A 68 2.79 6.60 -7.01
C ALA A 68 1.36 6.42 -6.47
N LYS A 69 0.43 7.28 -6.90
CA LYS A 69 -1.00 7.09 -6.69
C LYS A 69 -1.43 5.69 -7.14
N GLY A 70 -2.27 5.05 -6.34
CA GLY A 70 -2.78 3.70 -6.57
C GLY A 70 -1.87 2.60 -6.02
N THR A 71 -0.71 2.93 -5.44
CA THR A 71 0.19 1.92 -4.86
C THR A 71 -0.46 1.21 -3.68
N VAL A 72 -0.35 -0.11 -3.63
CA VAL A 72 -0.77 -0.92 -2.48
C VAL A 72 0.24 -0.72 -1.36
N ILE A 73 -0.26 -0.33 -0.20
CA ILE A 73 0.51 -0.12 1.01
C ILE A 73 -0.04 -0.98 2.13
N ALA A 74 0.82 -1.41 3.04
CA ALA A 74 0.41 -2.19 4.19
C ALA A 74 1.31 -1.91 5.40
N THR A 75 0.83 -2.29 6.58
CA THR A 75 1.68 -2.33 7.76
C THR A 75 2.53 -3.58 7.78
N PHE A 76 3.78 -3.44 8.24
CA PHE A 76 4.75 -4.53 8.28
C PHE A 76 5.45 -4.58 9.64
N VAL A 77 5.77 -5.79 10.11
CA VAL A 77 6.61 -6.04 11.29
C VAL A 77 7.74 -6.94 10.84
N ASN A 78 8.99 -6.52 11.08
CA ASN A 78 10.19 -7.25 10.68
C ASN A 78 10.18 -7.68 9.19
N GLY A 79 9.74 -6.78 8.30
CA GLY A 79 9.70 -7.03 6.85
C GLY A 79 8.55 -7.92 6.35
N ARG A 80 7.63 -8.36 7.22
CA ARG A 80 6.50 -9.24 6.86
C ARG A 80 5.17 -8.65 7.32
N TYR A 81 4.11 -8.98 6.57
CA TYR A 81 2.75 -8.68 7.01
C TYR A 81 2.44 -9.55 8.24
N PRO A 82 2.09 -8.97 9.40
CA PRO A 82 2.04 -9.72 10.65
C PRO A 82 0.81 -10.65 10.73
N ASN A 83 -0.27 -10.35 9.98
CA ASN A 83 -1.52 -11.11 10.00
C ASN A 83 -2.08 -11.31 11.42
N ASP A 84 -1.98 -10.26 12.24
CA ASP A 84 -2.53 -10.19 13.58
C ASP A 84 -4.08 -10.18 13.53
N ALA A 85 -4.72 -10.36 14.68
CA ALA A 85 -6.17 -10.24 14.79
C ALA A 85 -6.66 -8.79 14.66
N HIS A 86 -5.78 -7.83 14.97
CA HIS A 86 -6.02 -6.39 14.94
C HIS A 86 -4.71 -5.63 14.61
N ASP A 87 -4.81 -4.33 14.34
CA ASP A 87 -3.70 -3.38 14.11
C ASP A 87 -2.84 -3.59 12.85
N ASN A 88 -3.02 -4.67 12.11
CA ASN A 88 -2.51 -4.80 10.75
C ASN A 88 -3.49 -4.22 9.72
N HIS A 89 -2.97 -3.49 8.73
CA HIS A 89 -3.83 -2.85 7.74
C HIS A 89 -3.25 -2.85 6.33
N VAL A 90 -4.15 -2.79 5.35
CA VAL A 90 -3.83 -2.68 3.93
C VAL A 90 -4.70 -1.58 3.34
N ALA A 91 -4.09 -0.72 2.54
CA ALA A 91 -4.76 0.38 1.89
C ALA A 91 -4.20 0.62 0.48
N ILE A 92 -4.90 1.43 -0.30
CA ILE A 92 -4.44 1.95 -1.58
C ILE A 92 -4.04 3.41 -1.39
N PHE A 93 -2.75 3.71 -1.54
CA PHE A 93 -2.22 5.06 -1.44
C PHE A 93 -2.77 5.96 -2.53
N LEU A 94 -3.11 7.20 -2.20
CA LEU A 94 -3.50 8.20 -3.20
C LEU A 94 -2.45 9.29 -3.32
N GLU A 95 -2.07 9.89 -2.20
CA GLU A 95 -1.17 11.03 -2.14
C GLU A 95 -0.73 11.31 -0.71
N GLU A 96 0.42 11.98 -0.58
CA GLU A 96 0.88 12.61 0.63
C GLU A 96 0.51 14.10 0.59
N LYS A 97 0.04 14.64 1.70
CA LYS A 97 -0.33 16.05 1.86
C LYS A 97 0.22 16.59 3.17
N SER A 98 0.22 17.90 3.29
CA SER A 98 0.47 18.60 4.54
C SER A 98 -0.62 19.63 4.80
N ASP A 99 -0.99 19.78 6.07
CA ASP A 99 -1.82 20.88 6.57
C ASP A 99 -1.10 21.59 7.74
N ASP A 100 -1.81 22.46 8.45
CA ASP A 100 -1.30 23.17 9.63
C ASP A 100 -0.86 22.25 10.78
N GLN A 101 -1.32 20.99 10.78
CA GLN A 101 -0.97 19.98 11.77
C GLN A 101 0.16 19.05 11.29
N GLY A 102 0.73 19.31 10.12
CA GLY A 102 1.84 18.55 9.54
C GLY A 102 1.43 17.60 8.41
N THR A 103 2.32 16.67 8.10
CA THR A 103 2.20 15.75 6.95
C THR A 103 1.29 14.57 7.27
N TYR A 104 0.58 14.07 6.26
CA TYR A 104 -0.30 12.92 6.34
C TYR A 104 -0.48 12.25 4.97
N ILE A 105 -0.94 11.01 4.98
CA ILE A 105 -1.29 10.29 3.75
C ILE A 105 -2.81 10.23 3.57
N VAL A 106 -3.24 10.25 2.32
CA VAL A 106 -4.62 9.98 1.92
C VAL A 106 -4.65 8.60 1.25
N VAL A 107 -5.56 7.75 1.70
CA VAL A 107 -5.70 6.38 1.21
C VAL A 107 -7.14 6.04 0.89
N ILE A 108 -7.35 4.98 0.11
CA ILE A 108 -8.61 4.25 0.04
C ILE A 108 -8.43 2.93 0.79
N ASP A 109 -9.30 2.67 1.75
CA ASP A 109 -9.31 1.42 2.47
C ASP A 109 -10.72 0.99 2.89
N GLN A 110 -10.82 -0.26 3.32
CA GLN A 110 -12.02 -0.88 3.85
C GLN A 110 -11.67 -1.71 5.09
N TRP A 111 -12.67 -2.05 5.88
CA TRP A 111 -12.57 -3.08 6.91
C TRP A 111 -13.96 -3.64 7.21
N THR A 112 -14.05 -4.67 8.07
CA THR A 112 -15.33 -5.29 8.39
C THR A 112 -16.32 -4.24 8.91
N GLY A 113 -17.47 -4.13 8.26
CA GLY A 113 -18.50 -3.13 8.56
C GLY A 113 -18.30 -1.75 7.90
N ARG A 114 -17.18 -1.52 7.21
CA ARG A 114 -16.92 -0.27 6.48
C ARG A 114 -16.48 -0.54 5.05
N LYS A 115 -17.32 -0.10 4.11
CA LYS A 115 -17.02 -0.12 2.67
C LYS A 115 -15.82 0.77 2.34
N ALA A 116 -15.22 0.52 1.18
CA ALA A 116 -14.07 1.28 0.71
C ALA A 116 -14.38 2.78 0.64
N ALA A 117 -13.57 3.58 1.33
CA ALA A 117 -13.74 5.02 1.42
C ALA A 117 -12.37 5.70 1.55
N TYR A 118 -12.35 7.02 1.34
CA TYR A 118 -11.18 7.83 1.64
C TYR A 118 -10.91 7.84 3.15
N ARG A 119 -9.63 7.76 3.54
CA ARG A 119 -9.18 7.98 4.90
C ARG A 119 -7.90 8.82 4.92
N LYS A 120 -7.86 9.76 5.86
CA LYS A 120 -6.67 10.53 6.23
C LYS A 120 -5.95 9.80 7.35
N ILE A 121 -4.65 9.54 7.21
CA ILE A 121 -3.83 8.87 8.23
C ILE A 121 -2.62 9.76 8.54
N ARG A 122 -2.41 10.06 9.82
CA ARG A 122 -1.29 10.88 10.32
C ARG A 122 -0.17 10.00 10.89
N PRO A 123 1.08 10.47 10.88
CA PRO A 123 2.15 9.83 11.63
C PRO A 123 1.85 9.88 13.14
N LYS A 124 2.19 8.81 13.84
CA LYS A 124 2.08 8.67 15.30
C LYS A 124 3.37 8.14 15.93
N SER A 125 4.49 8.18 15.21
CA SER A 125 5.83 7.80 15.71
C SER A 125 5.96 6.32 16.11
N GLY A 126 5.21 5.42 15.48
CA GLY A 126 5.30 3.97 15.69
C GLY A 126 4.56 3.48 16.94
N ASP A 127 3.42 4.09 17.26
CA ASP A 127 2.56 3.73 18.40
C ASP A 127 1.89 2.34 18.23
N ASP A 128 1.24 1.83 19.28
CA ASP A 128 0.55 0.53 19.30
C ASP A 128 -0.65 0.45 18.32
N ASP A 129 -1.00 1.56 17.65
CA ASP A 129 -2.09 1.70 16.69
C ASP A 129 -1.60 1.81 15.24
N ARG A 130 -0.82 0.80 14.81
CA ARG A 130 -0.18 0.73 13.48
C ARG A 130 -1.15 0.99 12.31
N SER A 131 -2.41 0.56 12.44
CA SER A 131 -3.43 0.71 11.40
C SER A 131 -3.84 2.16 11.12
N ASN A 132 -3.60 3.06 12.08
CA ASN A 132 -3.88 4.49 12.02
C ASN A 132 -2.61 5.35 12.10
N ASP A 133 -1.43 4.74 11.96
CA ASP A 133 -0.14 5.42 11.97
C ASP A 133 0.49 5.38 10.58
N ALA A 134 0.66 6.55 9.95
CA ALA A 134 1.27 6.67 8.63
C ALA A 134 2.74 6.20 8.61
N ASP A 135 3.45 6.24 9.74
CA ASP A 135 4.84 5.79 9.86
C ASP A 135 4.97 4.27 9.68
N CYS A 136 3.88 3.54 9.91
CA CYS A 136 3.86 2.08 9.85
C CYS A 136 3.59 1.52 8.45
N PHE A 137 3.28 2.37 7.46
CA PHE A 137 2.96 1.93 6.10
C PHE A 137 4.18 1.87 5.20
N SER A 138 4.31 0.76 4.48
CA SER A 138 5.29 0.58 3.41
C SER A 138 4.61 0.06 2.15
N THR A 139 5.25 0.27 1.00
CA THR A 139 4.79 -0.32 -0.27
C THR A 139 4.84 -1.84 -0.20
N VAL A 140 3.92 -2.50 -0.91
CA VAL A 140 3.85 -3.96 -0.92
C VAL A 140 4.64 -4.51 -2.10
N TYR A 141 5.59 -5.38 -1.79
CA TYR A 141 6.29 -6.25 -2.73
C TYR A 141 5.87 -7.70 -2.50
N THR A 142 6.06 -8.57 -3.48
CA THR A 142 5.67 -9.99 -3.38
C THR A 142 6.75 -10.90 -3.90
N LEU A 143 6.99 -12.01 -3.21
CA LEU A 143 7.89 -13.04 -3.72
C LEU A 143 7.27 -13.76 -4.93
N ASN A 144 8.01 -13.87 -6.02
CA ASN A 144 7.66 -14.64 -7.21
C ASN A 144 7.81 -16.12 -6.88
N GLY A 145 6.69 -16.79 -6.58
CA GLY A 145 6.71 -18.21 -6.21
C GLY A 145 5.40 -18.68 -5.57
N LYS A 146 4.32 -18.65 -6.38
CA LYS A 146 2.96 -19.17 -6.12
C LYS A 146 2.15 -18.44 -5.06
#